data_AF-A0A535L8N1-F1
#
_entry.id   AF-A0A535L8N1-F1
#
_cell.length_a   1.000
_cell.length_b   1.000
_cell.length_c   1.000
_cell.angle_alpha   90.00
_cell.angle_beta   90.00
_cell.angle_gamma   90.00
#
_symmetry.space_group_name_H-M   'P 1'
#
loop_
_entity.id
_entity.type
_entity.pdbx_description
1 polymer ?
#
loop_
_entity_poly.entity_id
_entity_poly.type
_entity_poly.pdbx_seq_one_letter_code
_entity_poly.pdbx_strand_id
1 'polypeptide(L)'
;MSALNVWLPLGSSVLSFLFAAFVLDQWWQRRHSFQLVWAIGLLWYGVSAGTEFIGSAFGWSEPLYRAWYLMGAFFVASYLGAGTIYLLAKTRFGYFAGVTIVIGGVLSFAFTPLYPGSRTAGTIAFAVAFAGGVAVIAATALRRGLAAHIAMGILLIGSLAVAYSVLNAPLPQPGWAVDATTGVPVGTAFPGYLRVLTGPFNIAGALCLVFGAIYSAYVYMPKRKLLRAKVQTPVLAQLYGLAAVSVNLVASLPAAVQALLQGRLNSRVPATLLIALGAFIPGVTSGLNRFGVTWSFFLGEFLGVVLIFAGFLVSEEVFRNLRLGVTLWSRSGAKPAEG
;
A
#
# COMPACT_ATOMS: atom_id res chain seq x y z
N MET A 1 21.21 -13.77 15.92
CA MET A 1 20.52 -12.95 14.89
C MET A 1 21.17 -13.20 13.55
N SER A 2 20.39 -13.39 12.48
CA SER A 2 20.96 -13.63 11.14
C SER A 2 21.45 -12.30 10.55
N ALA A 3 22.52 -12.31 9.75
CA ALA A 3 22.98 -11.10 9.04
C ALA A 3 21.87 -10.51 8.14
N LEU A 4 20.97 -11.35 7.63
CA LEU A 4 19.83 -10.92 6.80
C LEU A 4 18.85 -10.02 7.56
N ASN A 5 18.69 -10.21 8.87
CA ASN A 5 17.82 -9.36 9.70
C ASN A 5 18.35 -7.93 9.85
N VAL A 6 19.61 -7.69 9.51
CA VAL A 6 20.22 -6.36 9.55
C VAL A 6 20.21 -5.77 8.14
N TRP A 7 20.65 -6.53 7.15
CA TRP A 7 20.82 -6.00 5.79
C TRP A 7 19.51 -5.80 5.03
N LEU A 8 18.50 -6.67 5.22
CA LEU A 8 17.23 -6.53 4.51
C LEU A 8 16.44 -5.29 4.95
N PRO A 9 16.28 -4.98 6.26
CA PRO A 9 15.61 -3.75 6.67
C PRO A 9 16.41 -2.50 6.31
N LEU A 10 17.75 -2.55 6.37
CA LEU A 10 18.59 -1.44 5.93
C LEU A 10 18.38 -1.15 4.43
N GLY A 11 18.44 -2.20 3.61
CA GLY A 11 18.20 -2.09 2.17
C GLY A 11 16.80 -1.56 1.87
N SER A 12 15.78 -2.03 2.60
CA SER A 12 14.40 -1.56 2.47
C SER A 12 14.26 -0.09 2.84
N SER A 13 14.89 0.34 3.93
CA SER A 13 14.88 1.73 4.40
C SER A 13 15.52 2.67 3.39
N VAL A 14 16.76 2.36 2.98
CA VAL A 14 17.52 3.17 2.02
C VAL A 14 16.78 3.26 0.70
N LEU A 15 16.31 2.13 0.18
CA LEU A 15 15.58 2.10 -1.09
C LEU A 15 14.28 2.89 -1.02
N SER A 16 13.54 2.79 0.08
CA SER A 16 12.30 3.52 0.26
C SER A 16 12.52 5.03 0.37
N PHE A 17 13.59 5.49 1.06
CA PHE A 17 13.93 6.92 1.11
C PHE A 17 14.36 7.46 -0.25
N LEU A 18 15.19 6.70 -0.99
CA LEU A 18 15.57 7.06 -2.36
C LEU A 18 14.32 7.18 -3.23
N PHE A 19 13.45 6.16 -3.18
CA PHE A 19 12.21 6.16 -3.93
C PHE A 19 11.29 7.33 -3.56
N ALA A 20 11.13 7.62 -2.26
CA ALA A 20 10.39 8.79 -1.80
C ALA A 20 10.95 10.09 -2.39
N ALA A 21 12.27 10.25 -2.47
CA ALA A 21 12.90 11.43 -3.06
C ALA A 21 12.57 11.57 -4.57
N PHE A 22 12.59 10.47 -5.33
CA PHE A 22 12.17 10.49 -6.74
C PHE A 22 10.71 10.92 -6.90
N VAL A 23 9.81 10.35 -6.09
CA VAL A 23 8.38 10.67 -6.16
C VAL A 23 8.11 12.13 -5.71
N LEU A 24 8.85 12.63 -4.71
CA LEU A 24 8.76 14.03 -4.27
C LEU A 24 9.25 15.00 -5.33
N ASP A 25 10.34 14.69 -6.03
CA ASP A 25 10.82 15.50 -7.14
C ASP A 25 9.76 15.57 -8.25
N GLN A 26 9.16 14.44 -8.61
CA GLN A 26 8.05 14.44 -9.56
C GLN A 26 6.85 15.26 -9.08
N TRP A 27 6.50 15.15 -7.80
CA TRP A 27 5.44 15.96 -7.21
C TRP A 27 5.78 17.44 -7.28
N TRP A 28 7.02 17.83 -7.01
CA TRP A 28 7.44 19.22 -7.06
C TRP A 28 7.22 19.81 -8.46
N GLN A 29 7.52 19.02 -9.49
CA GLN A 29 7.40 19.39 -10.90
C GLN A 29 5.95 19.40 -11.42
N ARG A 30 5.13 18.41 -11.05
CA ARG A 30 3.77 18.21 -11.62
C ARG A 30 2.61 18.55 -10.69
N ARG A 31 2.89 18.63 -9.38
CA ARG A 31 1.94 18.96 -8.31
C ARG A 31 0.71 18.06 -8.25
N HIS A 32 0.82 16.79 -8.65
CA HIS A 32 -0.29 15.85 -8.52
C HIS A 32 -0.41 15.31 -7.10
N SER A 33 -1.60 15.43 -6.49
CA SER A 33 -1.85 15.07 -5.09
C SER A 33 -1.46 13.62 -4.75
N PHE A 34 -1.68 12.67 -5.66
CA PHE A 34 -1.34 11.26 -5.42
C PHE A 34 0.16 11.03 -5.22
N GLN A 35 1.03 11.81 -5.89
CA GLN A 35 2.48 11.68 -5.75
C GLN A 35 2.93 12.11 -4.36
N LEU A 36 2.37 13.21 -3.83
CA LEU A 36 2.65 13.64 -2.47
C LEU A 36 2.25 12.59 -1.43
N VAL A 37 1.05 12.01 -1.58
CA VAL A 37 0.54 11.01 -0.64
C VAL A 37 1.37 9.72 -0.71
N TRP A 38 1.77 9.28 -1.91
CA TRP A 38 2.68 8.15 -2.07
C TRP A 38 4.07 8.42 -1.48
N ALA A 39 4.64 9.60 -1.71
CA ALA A 39 5.89 9.99 -1.10
C ALA A 39 5.84 9.92 0.43
N ILE A 40 4.76 10.43 1.05
CA ILE A 40 4.54 10.32 2.49
C ILE A 40 4.49 8.84 2.92
N GLY A 41 3.76 7.98 2.19
CA GLY A 41 3.73 6.54 2.46
C GLY A 41 5.10 5.87 2.37
N LEU A 42 5.93 6.26 1.40
CA LEU A 42 7.32 5.78 1.24
C LEU A 42 8.26 6.30 2.32
N LEU A 43 8.04 7.52 2.84
CA LEU A 43 8.77 8.02 4.01
C LEU A 43 8.44 7.18 5.25
N TRP A 44 7.15 6.87 5.49
CA TRP A 44 6.75 5.98 6.58
C TRP A 44 7.36 4.60 6.47
N TYR A 45 7.43 4.08 5.25
CA TYR A 45 8.08 2.80 4.98
C TYR A 45 9.57 2.89 5.31
N GLY A 46 10.27 3.91 4.80
CA GLY A 46 11.69 4.12 5.06
C GLY A 46 12.00 4.22 6.56
N VAL A 47 11.18 4.96 7.30
CA VAL A 47 11.31 5.07 8.76
C VAL A 47 11.06 3.73 9.45
N SER A 48 9.97 3.02 9.10
CA SER A 48 9.65 1.71 9.68
C SER A 48 10.81 0.72 9.50
N ALA A 49 11.25 0.51 8.26
CA ALA A 49 12.37 -0.36 7.93
C ALA A 49 13.67 0.08 8.63
N GLY A 50 13.88 1.40 8.76
CA GLY A 50 15.01 1.96 9.47
C GLY A 50 15.00 1.62 10.96
N THR A 51 13.83 1.67 11.61
CA THR A 51 13.69 1.24 13.01
C THR A 51 13.96 -0.24 13.20
N GLU A 52 13.59 -1.08 12.23
CA GLU A 52 13.88 -2.52 12.24
C GLU A 52 15.36 -2.81 12.09
N PHE A 53 16.04 -2.08 11.20
CA PHE A 53 17.50 -2.14 11.08
C PHE A 53 18.17 -1.76 12.39
N ILE A 54 17.81 -0.61 12.97
CA ILE A 54 18.41 -0.13 14.21
C ILE A 54 18.16 -1.14 15.34
N GLY A 55 16.93 -1.64 15.46
CA GLY A 55 16.55 -2.61 16.47
C GLY A 55 17.29 -3.94 16.34
N SER A 56 17.48 -4.41 15.10
CA SER A 56 18.17 -5.66 14.81
C SER A 56 19.69 -5.56 14.91
N ALA A 57 20.27 -4.39 14.64
CA ALA A 57 21.72 -4.17 14.64
C ALA A 57 22.27 -3.72 16.00
N PHE A 58 21.53 -2.85 16.68
CA PHE A 58 21.97 -2.15 17.89
C PHE A 58 21.11 -2.43 19.13
N GLY A 59 20.02 -3.20 18.96
CA GLY A 59 19.10 -3.54 20.03
C GLY A 59 17.84 -2.66 20.05
N TRP A 60 16.78 -3.20 20.64
CA TRP A 60 15.48 -2.56 20.71
C TRP A 60 15.33 -1.69 21.95
N SER A 61 14.64 -0.57 21.78
CA SER A 61 14.14 0.29 22.85
C SER A 61 12.65 0.56 22.67
N GLU A 62 11.98 0.94 23.75
CA GLU A 62 10.55 1.23 23.71
C GLU A 62 10.17 2.31 22.67
N PRO A 63 10.84 3.49 22.60
CA PRO A 63 10.51 4.49 21.58
C PRO A 63 10.69 3.98 20.15
N LEU A 64 11.75 3.20 19.91
CA LEU A 64 12.05 2.61 18.61
C LEU A 64 10.96 1.61 18.20
N TYR A 65 10.53 0.78 19.14
CA TYR A 65 9.47 -0.21 18.93
C TYR A 65 8.09 0.44 18.71
N ARG A 66 7.79 1.55 19.41
CA ARG A 66 6.58 2.35 19.17
C ARG A 66 6.59 3.00 17.78
N ALA A 67 7.73 3.53 17.35
CA ALA A 67 7.88 4.11 16.02
C ALA A 67 7.70 3.05 14.92
N TRP A 68 8.37 1.90 15.06
CA TRP A 68 8.19 0.74 14.18
C TRP A 68 6.71 0.37 14.02
N TYR A 69 6.04 0.14 15.16
CA TYR A 69 4.66 -0.33 15.15
C TYR A 69 3.70 0.70 14.56
N LEU A 70 3.85 1.98 14.91
CA LEU A 70 2.99 3.03 14.37
C LEU A 70 3.19 3.21 12.86
N MET A 71 4.43 3.35 12.41
CA MET A 71 4.73 3.61 11.00
C MET A 71 4.37 2.38 10.15
N GLY A 72 4.92 1.21 10.50
CA GLY A 72 4.75 -0.01 9.73
C GLY A 72 3.32 -0.57 9.77
N ALA A 73 2.75 -0.71 10.98
CA ALA A 73 1.46 -1.39 11.13
C ALA A 73 0.24 -0.52 10.81
N PHE A 74 0.39 0.81 10.77
CA PHE A 74 -0.73 1.70 10.44
C PHE A 74 -0.47 2.57 9.21
N PHE A 75 0.70 3.18 9.05
CA PHE A 75 0.86 4.26 8.08
C PHE A 75 1.32 3.83 6.68
N VAL A 76 2.19 2.83 6.55
CA VAL A 76 2.74 2.45 5.23
C VAL A 76 1.64 2.09 4.22
N ALA A 77 0.90 1.02 4.49
CA ALA A 77 -0.09 0.51 3.54
C ALA A 77 -1.24 1.50 3.32
N SER A 78 -1.69 2.17 4.39
CA SER A 78 -2.83 3.08 4.33
C SER A 78 -2.55 4.34 3.50
N TYR A 79 -1.36 4.95 3.64
CA TYR A 79 -0.99 6.12 2.85
C TYR A 79 -0.68 5.74 1.39
N LEU A 80 0.00 4.61 1.16
CA LEU A 80 0.22 4.14 -0.21
C LEU A 80 -1.11 3.83 -0.93
N GLY A 81 -2.05 3.19 -0.23
CA GLY A 81 -3.41 2.97 -0.72
C GLY A 81 -4.19 4.27 -0.95
N ALA A 82 -4.09 5.25 -0.05
CA ALA A 82 -4.73 6.56 -0.20
C ALA A 82 -4.22 7.31 -1.43
N GLY A 83 -2.92 7.25 -1.72
CA GLY A 83 -2.37 7.81 -2.96
C GLY A 83 -3.00 7.17 -4.21
N THR A 84 -3.27 5.86 -4.17
CA THR A 84 -3.97 5.16 -5.27
C THR A 84 -5.43 5.59 -5.41
N ILE A 85 -6.12 5.87 -4.30
CA ILE A 85 -7.47 6.46 -4.33
C ILE A 85 -7.43 7.85 -5.00
N TYR A 86 -6.42 8.67 -4.68
CA TYR A 86 -6.22 9.96 -5.34
C TYR A 86 -5.89 9.83 -6.84
N LEU A 87 -5.04 8.88 -7.21
CA LEU A 87 -4.71 8.60 -8.61
C LEU A 87 -5.98 8.28 -9.42
N LEU A 88 -6.86 7.47 -8.83
CA LEU A 88 -8.07 6.97 -9.48
C LEU A 88 -9.33 7.78 -9.15
N ALA A 89 -9.20 8.98 -8.57
CA ALA A 89 -10.31 9.80 -8.08
C ALA A 89 -11.34 10.21 -9.15
N LYS A 90 -10.95 10.21 -10.43
CA LYS A 90 -11.84 10.49 -11.56
C LYS A 90 -12.64 9.26 -12.04
N THR A 91 -12.30 8.08 -11.54
CA THR A 91 -12.91 6.80 -11.92
C THR A 91 -13.97 6.37 -10.89
N ARG A 92 -14.56 5.19 -11.09
CA ARG A 92 -15.49 4.57 -10.13
C ARG A 92 -14.76 3.76 -9.04
N PHE A 93 -13.43 3.84 -8.95
CA PHE A 93 -12.62 3.09 -8.00
C PHE A 93 -12.97 3.39 -6.53
N GLY A 94 -13.53 4.57 -6.24
CA GLY A 94 -13.99 4.90 -4.89
C GLY A 94 -15.05 3.95 -4.33
N TYR A 95 -15.85 3.25 -5.16
CA TYR A 95 -16.73 2.17 -4.67
C TYR A 95 -15.93 1.01 -4.09
N PHE A 96 -14.89 0.57 -4.81
CA PHE A 96 -13.99 -0.47 -4.35
C PHE A 96 -13.28 -0.04 -3.07
N ALA A 97 -12.73 1.18 -3.04
CA ALA A 97 -12.06 1.72 -1.86
C ALA A 97 -12.97 1.79 -0.63
N GLY A 98 -14.22 2.23 -0.78
CA GLY A 98 -15.17 2.24 0.33
C GLY A 98 -15.48 0.83 0.85
N VAL A 99 -15.66 -0.15 -0.04
CA VAL A 99 -15.87 -1.56 0.34
C VAL A 99 -14.65 -2.12 1.07
N THR A 100 -13.42 -1.86 0.62
CA THR A 100 -12.22 -2.37 1.29
C THR A 100 -12.01 -1.74 2.67
N ILE A 101 -12.40 -0.48 2.87
CA ILE A 101 -12.44 0.15 4.20
C ILE A 101 -13.43 -0.61 5.10
N VAL A 102 -14.64 -0.90 4.63
CA VAL A 102 -15.63 -1.69 5.40
C VAL A 102 -15.09 -3.09 5.72
N ILE A 103 -14.49 -3.78 4.75
CA ILE A 103 -13.87 -5.11 4.96
C ILE A 103 -12.80 -5.05 6.05
N GLY A 104 -11.95 -4.02 6.03
CA GLY A 104 -10.96 -3.81 7.07
C GLY A 104 -11.57 -3.64 8.47
N GLY A 105 -12.69 -2.91 8.56
CA GLY A 105 -13.50 -2.81 9.78
C GLY A 105 -14.11 -4.14 10.25
N VAL A 106 -14.72 -4.89 9.32
CA VAL A 106 -15.30 -6.21 9.61
C VAL A 106 -14.23 -7.17 10.14
N LEU A 107 -13.07 -7.21 9.49
CA LEU A 107 -11.96 -8.07 9.93
C LEU A 107 -11.38 -7.62 11.27
N SER A 108 -11.32 -6.31 11.54
CA SER A 108 -10.95 -5.79 12.87
C SER A 108 -11.85 -6.35 13.97
N PHE A 109 -13.17 -6.32 13.76
CA PHE A 109 -14.15 -6.87 14.67
C PHE A 109 -14.07 -8.40 14.77
N ALA A 110 -13.97 -9.09 13.64
CA ALA A 110 -13.87 -10.55 13.57
C ALA A 110 -12.63 -11.11 14.28
N PHE A 111 -11.53 -10.35 14.32
CA PHE A 111 -10.31 -10.74 15.03
C PHE A 111 -10.32 -10.41 16.53
N THR A 112 -11.36 -9.74 17.06
CA THR A 112 -11.42 -9.44 18.50
C THR A 112 -11.32 -10.66 19.42
N PRO A 113 -11.83 -11.87 19.08
CA PRO A 113 -11.65 -13.06 19.92
C PRO A 113 -10.19 -13.52 20.03
N LEU A 114 -9.33 -13.17 19.06
CA LEU A 114 -7.89 -13.48 19.09
C LEU A 114 -7.11 -12.58 20.05
N TYR A 115 -7.72 -11.48 20.50
CA TYR A 115 -7.07 -10.44 21.28
C TYR A 115 -7.92 -10.07 22.50
N PRO A 116 -7.67 -10.68 23.68
CA PRO A 116 -8.39 -10.34 24.90
C PRO A 116 -8.40 -8.84 25.19
N GLY A 117 -9.53 -8.30 25.64
CA GLY A 117 -9.71 -6.87 25.92
C GLY A 117 -9.90 -5.96 24.69
N SER A 118 -9.94 -6.51 23.47
CA SER A 118 -10.02 -5.72 22.23
C SER A 118 -11.44 -5.42 21.73
N ARG A 119 -12.48 -6.02 22.32
CA ARG A 119 -13.87 -6.01 21.78
C ARG A 119 -14.41 -4.59 21.55
N THR A 120 -14.23 -3.69 22.51
CA THR A 120 -14.67 -2.29 22.38
C THR A 120 -13.96 -1.59 21.24
N ALA A 121 -12.63 -1.70 21.18
CA ALA A 121 -11.83 -1.08 20.11
C ALA A 121 -12.19 -1.64 18.73
N GLY A 122 -12.34 -2.96 18.59
CA GLY A 122 -12.76 -3.59 17.33
C GLY A 122 -14.17 -3.17 16.90
N THR A 123 -15.10 -2.99 17.84
CA THR A 123 -16.45 -2.49 17.55
C THR A 123 -16.43 -1.04 17.07
N ILE A 124 -15.67 -0.17 17.74
CA ILE A 124 -15.48 1.23 17.33
C ILE A 124 -14.82 1.29 15.95
N ALA A 125 -13.77 0.50 15.72
CA ALA A 125 -13.09 0.43 14.44
C ALA A 125 -14.02 0.00 13.31
N PHE A 126 -14.85 -1.02 13.55
CA PHE A 126 -15.89 -1.44 12.61
C PHE A 126 -16.89 -0.32 12.33
N ALA A 127 -17.43 0.33 13.35
CA ALA A 127 -18.40 1.40 13.18
C ALA A 127 -17.84 2.58 12.38
N VAL A 128 -16.61 3.02 12.71
CA VAL A 128 -15.90 4.10 12.00
C VAL A 128 -15.59 3.70 10.56
N ALA A 129 -15.07 2.50 10.34
CA ALA A 129 -14.76 2.00 9.00
C ALA A 129 -16.04 1.79 8.15
N PHE A 130 -17.14 1.35 8.77
CA PHE A 130 -18.43 1.20 8.11
C PHE A 130 -18.96 2.56 7.66
N ALA A 131 -19.07 3.51 8.58
CA ALA A 131 -19.53 4.87 8.29
C ALA A 131 -18.62 5.55 7.25
N GLY A 132 -17.30 5.42 7.41
CA GLY A 132 -16.31 5.96 6.50
C GLY A 132 -16.38 5.34 5.09
N GLY A 133 -16.49 4.02 5.00
CA GLY A 133 -16.63 3.31 3.74
C GLY A 133 -17.93 3.68 3.01
N VAL A 134 -19.05 3.78 3.73
CA VAL A 134 -20.33 4.27 3.20
C VAL A 134 -20.20 5.72 2.72
N ALA A 135 -19.53 6.60 3.47
CA ALA A 135 -19.29 7.98 3.06
C ALA A 135 -18.47 8.06 1.77
N VAL A 136 -17.42 7.24 1.62
CA VAL A 136 -16.61 7.16 0.40
C VAL A 136 -17.43 6.64 -0.79
N ILE A 137 -18.28 5.61 -0.57
CA ILE A 137 -19.19 5.08 -1.59
C ILE A 137 -20.20 6.14 -2.04
N ALA A 138 -20.86 6.81 -1.09
CA ALA A 138 -21.82 7.87 -1.36
C ALA A 138 -21.17 9.05 -2.09
N ALA A 139 -19.98 9.47 -1.67
CA ALA A 139 -19.20 10.48 -2.36
C ALA A 139 -18.82 10.05 -3.78
N THR A 140 -18.51 8.77 -4.00
CA THR A 140 -18.23 8.25 -5.35
C THR A 140 -19.45 8.32 -6.26
N ALA A 141 -20.66 8.07 -5.72
CA ALA A 141 -21.90 8.17 -6.46
C ALA A 141 -22.27 9.62 -6.80
N LEU A 142 -22.11 10.53 -5.84
CA LEU A 142 -22.54 11.92 -5.96
C LEU A 142 -21.49 12.82 -6.65
N ARG A 143 -20.24 12.76 -6.20
CA ARG A 143 -19.13 13.61 -6.65
C ARG A 143 -17.80 12.86 -6.52
N ARG A 144 -17.44 12.08 -7.54
CA ARG A 144 -16.26 11.18 -7.55
C ARG A 144 -14.97 11.79 -6.99
N GLY A 145 -14.68 13.06 -7.31
CA GLY A 145 -13.49 13.76 -6.82
C GLY A 145 -13.44 13.97 -5.30
N LEU A 146 -14.60 13.97 -4.61
CA LEU A 146 -14.66 14.10 -3.15
C LEU A 146 -14.30 12.80 -2.42
N ALA A 147 -14.46 11.63 -3.06
CA ALA A 147 -14.23 10.34 -2.43
C ALA A 147 -12.81 10.21 -1.88
N ALA A 148 -11.79 10.68 -2.63
CA ALA A 148 -10.40 10.67 -2.20
C ALA A 148 -10.15 11.59 -0.98
N HIS A 149 -10.77 12.77 -0.95
CA HIS A 149 -10.64 13.71 0.16
C HIS A 149 -11.30 13.19 1.44
N ILE A 150 -12.46 12.55 1.32
CA ILE A 150 -13.15 11.93 2.44
C ILE A 150 -12.32 10.75 2.99
N ALA A 151 -11.82 9.87 2.10
CA ALA A 151 -10.93 8.78 2.50
C ALA A 151 -9.68 9.29 3.22
N MET A 152 -9.07 10.36 2.71
CA MET A 152 -7.91 11.00 3.33
C MET A 152 -8.25 11.63 4.69
N GLY A 153 -9.39 12.30 4.82
CA GLY A 153 -9.83 12.88 6.09
C GLY A 153 -10.05 11.81 7.17
N ILE A 154 -10.69 10.70 6.80
CA ILE A 154 -10.86 9.53 7.69
C ILE A 154 -9.49 8.97 8.09
N LEU A 155 -8.58 8.80 7.13
CA LEU A 155 -7.23 8.32 7.39
C LEU A 155 -6.48 9.24 8.35
N LEU A 156 -6.51 10.56 8.16
CA LEU A 156 -5.81 11.52 9.02
C LEU A 156 -6.35 11.50 10.46
N ILE A 157 -7.68 11.50 10.63
CA ILE A 157 -8.31 11.41 11.97
C ILE A 157 -7.92 10.09 12.63
N GLY A 158 -8.02 8.99 11.89
CA GLY A 158 -7.59 7.67 12.35
C GLY A 158 -6.11 7.65 12.75
N SER A 159 -5.23 8.23 11.92
CA SER A 159 -3.80 8.32 12.16
C SER A 159 -3.47 9.05 13.47
N LEU A 160 -4.16 10.15 13.76
CA LEU A 160 -4.01 10.88 15.02
C LEU A 160 -4.47 10.05 16.22
N ALA A 161 -5.62 9.37 16.10
CA ALA A 161 -6.16 8.53 17.16
C ALA A 161 -5.24 7.33 17.49
N VAL A 162 -4.73 6.63 16.47
CA VAL A 162 -3.82 5.50 16.67
C VAL A 162 -2.43 5.98 17.11
N ALA A 163 -1.95 7.13 16.65
CA ALA A 163 -0.70 7.71 17.15
C ALA A 163 -0.80 8.02 18.65
N TYR A 164 -1.85 8.71 19.08
CA TYR A 164 -2.11 8.95 20.50
C TYR A 164 -2.18 7.64 21.30
N SER A 165 -2.92 6.66 20.78
CA SER A 165 -3.09 5.36 21.44
C SER A 165 -1.79 4.56 21.53
N VAL A 166 -0.97 4.54 20.47
CA VAL A 166 0.33 3.85 20.43
C VAL A 166 1.34 4.53 21.34
N LEU A 167 1.34 5.86 21.44
CA LEU A 167 2.29 6.58 22.30
C LEU A 167 1.96 6.41 23.79
N ASN A 168 0.69 6.28 24.15
CA ASN A 168 0.23 6.20 25.55
C ASN A 168 -0.07 4.77 26.03
N ALA A 169 0.01 3.75 25.16
CA ALA A 169 -0.29 2.38 25.56
C ALA A 169 0.76 1.85 26.57
N PRO A 170 0.34 1.15 27.64
CA PRO A 170 1.27 0.50 28.55
C PRO A 170 1.94 -0.69 27.85
N LEU A 171 3.27 -0.73 27.91
CA LEU A 171 4.07 -1.84 27.39
C LEU A 171 4.73 -2.58 28.56
N PRO A 172 4.54 -3.90 28.69
CA PRO A 172 5.27 -4.68 29.68
C PRO A 172 6.78 -4.56 29.45
N GLN A 173 7.58 -4.58 30.53
CA GLN A 173 9.04 -4.62 30.42
C GLN A 173 9.47 -5.83 29.55
N PRO A 174 10.39 -5.65 28.59
CA PRO A 174 11.32 -4.51 28.42
C PRO A 174 10.81 -3.34 27.54
N GLY A 175 9.52 -3.30 27.22
CA GLY A 175 8.91 -2.25 26.39
C GLY A 175 8.92 -2.54 24.89
N TRP A 176 9.27 -3.77 24.49
CA TRP A 176 9.30 -4.24 23.10
C TRP A 176 9.21 -5.76 23.05
N ALA A 177 8.90 -6.32 21.88
CA ALA A 177 8.87 -7.76 21.67
C ALA A 177 9.40 -8.15 20.29
N VAL A 178 10.22 -9.20 20.26
CA VAL A 178 10.70 -9.87 19.05
C VAL A 178 10.40 -11.36 19.14
N ASP A 179 10.29 -12.02 18.00
CA ASP A 179 10.25 -13.47 17.90
C ASP A 179 11.55 -14.07 18.45
N ALA A 180 11.46 -15.04 19.36
CA ALA A 180 12.63 -15.63 20.01
C ALA A 180 13.53 -16.42 19.05
N THR A 181 12.96 -16.97 17.97
CA THR A 181 13.68 -17.78 16.99
C THR A 181 14.26 -16.91 15.89
N THR A 182 13.45 -16.02 15.31
CA THR A 182 13.84 -15.25 14.14
C THR A 182 14.40 -13.88 14.50
N GLY A 183 14.13 -13.33 15.67
CA GLY A 183 14.54 -11.98 16.08
C GLY A 183 13.78 -10.84 15.38
N VAL A 184 12.73 -11.17 14.61
CA VAL A 184 11.87 -10.21 13.92
C VAL A 184 10.94 -9.53 14.94
N PRO A 185 10.71 -8.20 14.87
CA PRO A 185 9.76 -7.54 15.75
C PRO A 185 8.34 -8.07 15.55
N VAL A 186 7.66 -8.32 16.67
CA VAL A 186 6.29 -8.85 16.70
C VAL A 186 5.41 -7.92 17.51
N GLY A 187 4.16 -7.72 17.11
CA GLY A 187 3.25 -6.80 17.77
C GLY A 187 2.71 -7.24 19.14
N THR A 188 3.31 -8.25 19.78
CA THR A 188 2.79 -8.88 21.01
C THR A 188 3.00 -8.06 22.27
N ALA A 189 3.94 -7.10 22.30
CA ALA A 189 4.09 -6.19 23.42
C ALA A 189 2.93 -5.17 23.50
N PHE A 190 2.29 -4.86 22.37
CA PHE A 190 1.13 -3.97 22.36
C PHE A 190 -0.14 -4.69 22.84
N PRO A 191 -1.00 -3.99 23.60
CA PRO A 191 -2.26 -4.54 24.06
C PRO A 191 -3.19 -4.87 22.89
N GLY A 192 -4.07 -5.86 23.11
CA GLY A 192 -4.95 -6.40 22.08
C GLY A 192 -5.84 -5.36 21.39
N TYR A 193 -6.24 -4.31 22.10
CA TYR A 193 -7.05 -3.22 21.55
C TYR A 193 -6.32 -2.44 20.45
N LEU A 194 -4.98 -2.33 20.45
CA LEU A 194 -4.23 -1.71 19.36
C LEU A 194 -4.04 -2.66 18.19
N ARG A 195 -3.84 -3.95 18.48
CA ARG A 195 -3.60 -4.98 17.45
C ARG A 195 -4.78 -5.10 16.49
N VAL A 196 -6.02 -5.04 16.99
CA VAL A 196 -7.22 -5.06 16.14
C VAL A 196 -7.36 -3.81 15.26
N LEU A 197 -6.88 -2.65 15.71
CA LEU A 197 -6.98 -1.39 14.96
C LEU A 197 -6.10 -1.35 13.71
N THR A 198 -5.09 -2.22 13.60
CA THR A 198 -4.24 -2.30 12.41
C THR A 198 -4.99 -2.79 11.17
N GLY A 199 -6.09 -3.54 11.35
CA GLY A 199 -6.86 -4.16 10.27
C GLY A 199 -7.37 -3.14 9.23
N PRO A 200 -8.19 -2.15 9.62
CA PRO A 200 -8.74 -1.17 8.70
C PRO A 200 -7.69 -0.41 7.89
N PHE A 201 -6.56 -0.05 8.51
CA PHE A 201 -5.48 0.68 7.85
C PHE A 201 -4.76 -0.19 6.81
N ASN A 202 -4.29 -1.37 7.23
CA ASN A 202 -3.48 -2.22 6.36
C ASN A 202 -4.30 -2.91 5.28
N ILE A 203 -5.47 -3.45 5.62
CA ILE A 203 -6.29 -4.19 4.66
C ILE A 203 -6.82 -3.26 3.59
N ALA A 204 -7.42 -2.12 3.99
CA ALA A 204 -7.94 -1.17 3.01
C ALA A 204 -6.80 -0.60 2.15
N GLY A 205 -5.70 -0.20 2.78
CA GLY A 205 -4.52 0.34 2.12
C GLY A 205 -3.90 -0.61 1.10
N ALA A 206 -3.57 -1.84 1.52
CA ALA A 206 -2.96 -2.86 0.69
C ALA A 206 -3.87 -3.30 -0.46
N LEU A 207 -5.17 -3.54 -0.19
CA LEU A 207 -6.12 -3.90 -1.25
C LEU A 207 -6.27 -2.77 -2.27
N CYS A 208 -6.37 -1.51 -1.83
CA CYS A 208 -6.42 -0.37 -2.73
C CYS A 208 -5.16 -0.25 -3.58
N LEU A 209 -3.98 -0.45 -3.00
CA LEU A 209 -2.72 -0.41 -3.73
C LEU A 209 -2.60 -1.53 -4.78
N VAL A 210 -2.81 -2.79 -4.36
CA VAL A 210 -2.70 -3.97 -5.23
C VAL A 210 -3.74 -3.92 -6.35
N PHE A 211 -5.02 -3.77 -6.01
CA PHE A 211 -6.09 -3.79 -7.01
C PHE A 211 -6.14 -2.51 -7.84
N GLY A 212 -5.70 -1.37 -7.32
CA GLY A 212 -5.56 -0.15 -8.12
C GLY A 212 -4.45 -0.26 -9.15
N ALA A 213 -3.35 -0.95 -8.82
CA ALA A 213 -2.28 -1.26 -9.75
C ALA A 213 -2.73 -2.28 -10.82
N ILE A 214 -3.42 -3.36 -10.44
CA ILE A 214 -4.03 -4.32 -11.40
C ILE A 214 -5.05 -3.63 -12.31
N TYR A 215 -5.89 -2.75 -11.75
CA TYR A 215 -6.84 -1.97 -12.53
C TYR A 215 -6.12 -1.06 -13.53
N SER A 216 -5.00 -0.45 -13.14
CA SER A 216 -4.17 0.36 -14.05
C SER A 216 -3.58 -0.50 -15.17
N ALA A 217 -3.08 -1.70 -14.89
CA ALA A 217 -2.61 -2.64 -15.91
C ALA A 217 -3.72 -2.98 -16.92
N TYR A 218 -4.93 -3.30 -16.43
CA TYR A 218 -6.10 -3.58 -17.26
C TYR A 218 -6.46 -2.41 -18.20
N VAL A 219 -6.29 -1.17 -17.74
CA VAL A 219 -6.61 0.03 -18.53
C VAL A 219 -5.68 0.18 -19.73
N TYR A 220 -4.38 -0.15 -19.59
CA TYR A 220 -3.35 0.05 -20.61
C TYR A 220 -3.09 -1.17 -21.50
N MET A 221 -3.51 -2.37 -21.11
CA MET A 221 -3.30 -3.57 -21.92
C MET A 221 -4.33 -3.69 -23.07
N PRO A 222 -4.03 -4.49 -24.12
CA PRO A 222 -4.99 -4.79 -25.19
C PRO A 222 -6.29 -5.38 -24.63
N LYS A 223 -7.45 -4.87 -25.06
CA LYS A 223 -8.75 -5.22 -24.45
C LYS A 223 -9.52 -6.22 -25.29
N ARG A 224 -9.86 -7.36 -24.68
CA ARG A 224 -10.85 -8.31 -25.20
C ARG A 224 -12.08 -8.30 -24.30
N LYS A 225 -13.15 -7.64 -24.75
CA LYS A 225 -14.42 -7.55 -24.02
C LYS A 225 -15.35 -8.68 -24.45
N LEU A 226 -15.48 -9.73 -23.63
CA LEU A 226 -16.46 -10.81 -23.81
C LEU A 226 -17.82 -10.39 -23.24
N LEU A 227 -17.83 -9.76 -22.06
CA LEU A 227 -19.03 -9.23 -21.43
C LEU A 227 -19.19 -7.75 -21.75
N ARG A 228 -20.19 -7.42 -22.59
CA ARG A 228 -20.46 -6.06 -23.12
C ARG A 228 -21.86 -5.52 -22.80
N ALA A 229 -22.75 -6.34 -22.26
CA ALA A 229 -24.13 -5.95 -21.97
C ALA A 229 -24.17 -4.76 -21.00
N LYS A 230 -25.16 -3.88 -21.21
CA LYS A 230 -25.54 -2.85 -20.26
C LYS A 230 -26.71 -3.38 -19.46
N VAL A 231 -26.46 -3.70 -18.21
CA VAL A 231 -27.53 -4.08 -17.27
C VAL A 231 -28.09 -2.80 -16.65
N GLN A 232 -29.42 -2.63 -16.73
CA GLN A 232 -30.10 -1.42 -16.26
C GLN A 232 -30.48 -1.48 -14.77
N THR A 233 -30.72 -2.69 -14.26
CA THR A 233 -31.06 -2.93 -12.85
C THR A 233 -29.87 -2.63 -11.96
N PRO A 234 -29.94 -1.68 -11.00
CA PRO A 234 -28.78 -1.15 -10.30
C PRO A 234 -27.91 -2.20 -9.60
N VAL A 235 -28.52 -3.15 -8.87
CA VAL A 235 -27.81 -4.21 -8.15
C VAL A 235 -27.16 -5.19 -9.13
N LEU A 236 -27.93 -5.68 -10.10
CA LEU A 236 -27.42 -6.58 -11.13
C LEU A 236 -26.36 -5.91 -12.00
N ALA A 237 -26.41 -4.60 -12.21
CA ALA A 237 -25.41 -3.84 -12.95
C ALA A 237 -24.07 -3.78 -12.23
N GLN A 238 -24.08 -3.75 -10.89
CA GLN A 238 -22.85 -3.82 -10.10
C GLN A 238 -22.25 -5.22 -10.14
N LEU A 239 -23.06 -6.26 -9.90
CA LEU A 239 -22.62 -7.66 -9.98
C LEU A 239 -22.10 -8.01 -11.38
N TYR A 240 -22.85 -7.62 -12.41
CA TYR A 240 -22.44 -7.76 -13.80
C TYR A 240 -21.18 -6.95 -14.10
N GLY A 241 -21.07 -5.72 -13.58
CA GLY A 241 -19.87 -4.89 -13.75
C GLY A 241 -18.62 -5.56 -13.19
N LEU A 242 -18.72 -6.15 -11.98
CA LEU A 242 -17.63 -6.89 -11.36
C LEU A 242 -17.28 -8.15 -12.17
N ALA A 243 -18.28 -8.95 -12.53
CA ALA A 243 -18.08 -10.13 -13.38
C ALA A 243 -17.47 -9.75 -14.74
N ALA A 244 -17.95 -8.68 -15.37
CA ALA A 244 -17.44 -8.18 -16.64
C ALA A 244 -16.00 -7.71 -16.54
N VAL A 245 -15.61 -6.99 -15.48
CA VAL A 245 -14.21 -6.60 -15.27
C VAL A 245 -13.33 -7.84 -15.12
N SER A 246 -13.71 -8.81 -14.27
CA SER A 246 -12.93 -10.02 -14.05
C SER A 246 -12.80 -10.88 -15.33
N VAL A 247 -13.91 -11.17 -16.00
CA VAL A 247 -13.93 -11.97 -17.23
C VAL A 247 -13.17 -11.26 -18.35
N ASN A 248 -13.38 -9.95 -18.53
CA ASN A 248 -12.68 -9.20 -19.58
C ASN A 248 -11.19 -9.05 -19.26
N LEU A 249 -10.79 -8.96 -17.98
CA LEU A 249 -9.39 -8.98 -17.55
C LEU A 249 -8.73 -10.28 -17.99
N VAL A 250 -9.29 -11.44 -17.59
CA VAL A 250 -8.76 -12.76 -17.95
C VAL A 250 -8.73 -12.96 -19.47
N ALA A 251 -9.80 -12.59 -20.17
CA ALA A 251 -9.89 -12.72 -21.62
C ALA A 251 -8.87 -11.87 -22.39
N SER A 252 -8.37 -10.81 -21.76
CA SER A 252 -7.38 -9.89 -22.34
C SER A 252 -5.93 -10.35 -22.13
N LEU A 253 -5.68 -11.27 -21.19
CA LEU A 253 -4.32 -11.75 -20.86
C LEU A 253 -3.58 -12.37 -22.04
N PRO A 254 -4.18 -13.25 -22.88
CA PRO A 254 -3.44 -13.84 -24.00
C PRO A 254 -2.93 -12.79 -25.00
N ALA A 255 -3.76 -11.78 -25.29
CA ALA A 255 -3.38 -10.67 -26.16
C ALA A 255 -2.30 -9.79 -25.53
N ALA A 256 -2.36 -9.57 -24.21
CA ALA A 256 -1.31 -8.86 -23.49
C ALA A 256 0.03 -9.61 -23.49
N VAL A 257 0.01 -10.94 -23.31
CA VAL A 257 1.21 -11.80 -23.39
C VAL A 257 1.80 -11.76 -24.80
N GLN A 258 0.98 -11.91 -25.84
CA GLN A 258 1.46 -11.79 -27.22
C GLN A 258 2.06 -10.41 -27.49
N ALA A 259 1.42 -9.34 -27.03
CA ALA A 259 1.96 -7.98 -27.18
C ALA A 259 3.27 -7.79 -26.41
N LEU A 260 3.43 -8.43 -25.24
CA LEU A 260 4.68 -8.42 -24.47
C LEU A 260 5.80 -9.13 -25.23
N LEU A 261 5.55 -10.34 -25.72
CA LEU A 261 6.52 -11.13 -26.50
C LEU A 261 6.94 -10.42 -27.80
N GLN A 262 6.06 -9.60 -28.36
CA GLN A 262 6.33 -8.80 -29.56
C GLN A 262 6.97 -7.43 -29.26
N GLY A 263 7.21 -7.08 -28.00
CA GLY A 263 7.74 -5.76 -27.63
C GLY A 263 6.79 -4.59 -27.90
N ARG A 264 5.48 -4.85 -28.03
CA ARG A 264 4.43 -3.86 -28.36
C ARG A 264 3.55 -3.49 -27.17
N LEU A 265 3.75 -4.11 -26.02
CA LEU A 265 2.96 -3.83 -24.82
C LEU A 265 3.35 -2.47 -24.24
N ASN A 266 2.35 -1.70 -23.81
CA ASN A 266 2.59 -0.43 -23.13
C ASN A 266 3.38 -0.68 -21.82
N SER A 267 4.48 0.05 -21.60
CA SER A 267 5.37 -0.11 -20.44
C SER A 267 4.65 0.03 -19.09
N ARG A 268 3.53 0.75 -19.04
CA ARG A 268 2.69 0.88 -17.84
C ARG A 268 2.09 -0.45 -17.39
N VAL A 269 1.90 -1.42 -18.28
CA VAL A 269 1.32 -2.72 -17.93
C VAL A 269 2.28 -3.54 -17.06
N PRO A 270 3.51 -3.88 -17.51
CA PRO A 270 4.46 -4.60 -16.65
C PRO A 270 4.84 -3.77 -15.41
N ALA A 271 4.98 -2.44 -15.54
CA ALA A 271 5.24 -1.56 -14.40
C ALA A 271 4.19 -1.68 -13.28
N THR A 272 2.91 -1.57 -13.63
CA THR A 272 1.82 -1.64 -12.64
C THR A 272 1.61 -3.06 -12.10
N LEU A 273 1.94 -4.11 -12.87
CA LEU A 273 1.96 -5.48 -12.36
C LEU A 273 3.11 -5.72 -11.36
N LEU A 274 4.29 -5.14 -11.59
CA LEU A 274 5.39 -5.16 -10.63
C LEU A 274 5.02 -4.45 -9.33
N ILE A 275 4.36 -3.28 -9.43
CA ILE A 275 3.83 -2.55 -8.27
C ILE A 275 2.78 -3.40 -7.53
N ALA A 276 1.87 -4.05 -8.25
CA ALA A 276 0.86 -4.91 -7.64
C ALA A 276 1.49 -6.09 -6.88
N LEU A 277 2.47 -6.76 -7.49
CA LEU A 277 3.20 -7.87 -6.88
C LEU A 277 4.00 -7.40 -5.66
N GLY A 278 4.72 -6.29 -5.78
CA GLY A 278 5.50 -5.70 -4.71
C GLY A 278 4.66 -5.17 -3.55
N ALA A 279 3.41 -4.77 -3.78
CA ALA A 279 2.45 -4.45 -2.74
C ALA A 279 1.83 -5.69 -2.08
N PHE A 280 1.65 -6.76 -2.85
CA PHE A 280 1.02 -8.00 -2.38
C PHE A 280 1.93 -8.81 -1.45
N ILE A 281 3.21 -8.98 -1.81
CA ILE A 281 4.18 -9.76 -1.05
C ILE A 281 4.27 -9.34 0.43
N PRO A 282 4.56 -8.07 0.78
CA PRO A 282 4.62 -7.63 2.18
C PRO A 282 3.26 -7.72 2.87
N GLY A 283 2.15 -7.58 2.13
CA GLY A 283 0.80 -7.80 2.67
C GLY A 283 0.61 -9.24 3.16
N VAL A 284 1.14 -10.23 2.44
CA VAL A 284 1.11 -11.64 2.84
C VAL A 284 2.10 -11.92 3.96
N THR A 285 3.37 -11.52 3.83
CA THR A 285 4.39 -11.83 4.85
C THR A 285 4.13 -11.13 6.19
N SER A 286 3.63 -9.90 6.17
CA SER A 286 3.16 -9.20 7.38
C SER A 286 1.90 -9.84 7.98
N GLY A 287 0.99 -10.34 7.13
CA GLY A 287 -0.18 -11.11 7.57
C GLY A 287 0.21 -12.41 8.28
N LEU A 288 1.19 -13.14 7.73
CA LEU A 288 1.76 -14.37 8.28
C LEU A 288 2.41 -14.17 9.66
N ASN A 289 3.00 -13.00 9.91
CA ASN A 289 3.55 -12.63 11.23
C ASN A 289 2.48 -12.72 12.34
N ARG A 290 1.22 -12.36 12.05
CA ARG A 290 0.12 -12.48 13.03
C ARG A 290 -0.19 -13.93 13.43
N PHE A 291 0.19 -14.90 12.60
CA PHE A 291 0.02 -16.34 12.84
C PHE A 291 1.32 -17.01 13.31
N GLY A 292 2.35 -16.23 13.70
CA GLY A 292 3.62 -16.74 14.20
C GLY A 292 4.63 -17.14 13.12
N VAL A 293 4.31 -16.91 11.83
CA VAL A 293 5.25 -17.16 10.73
C VAL A 293 6.03 -15.88 10.44
N THR A 294 7.19 -15.73 11.07
CA THR A 294 7.96 -14.47 11.12
C THR A 294 9.18 -14.44 10.19
N TRP A 295 9.69 -15.61 9.76
CA TRP A 295 10.93 -15.72 8.97
C TRP A 295 10.91 -14.97 7.63
N SER A 296 9.73 -14.80 7.03
CA SER A 296 9.57 -14.18 5.71
C SER A 296 9.32 -12.67 5.78
N PHE A 297 9.24 -12.08 6.97
CA PHE A 297 8.84 -10.70 7.18
C PHE A 297 9.78 -9.71 6.46
N PHE A 298 11.06 -9.65 6.84
CA PHE A 298 12.04 -8.73 6.23
C PHE A 298 12.30 -9.03 4.75
N LEU A 299 12.26 -10.30 4.35
CA LEU A 299 12.43 -10.68 2.95
C LEU A 299 11.27 -10.17 2.10
N GLY A 300 10.04 -10.35 2.57
CA GLY A 300 8.85 -9.88 1.86
C GLY A 300 8.77 -8.36 1.79
N GLU A 301 9.21 -7.69 2.85
CA GLU A 301 9.36 -6.23 2.87
C GLU A 301 10.34 -5.78 1.77
N PHE A 302 11.59 -6.26 1.82
CA PHE A 302 12.62 -5.87 0.87
C PHE A 302 12.25 -6.17 -0.59
N LEU A 303 11.77 -7.39 -0.87
CA LEU A 303 11.28 -7.75 -2.21
C LEU A 303 10.11 -6.87 -2.64
N GLY A 304 9.21 -6.54 -1.70
CA GLY A 304 8.10 -5.66 -1.93
C GLY A 304 8.53 -4.30 -2.46
N VAL A 305 9.38 -3.60 -1.71
CA VAL A 305 9.86 -2.26 -2.11
C VAL A 305 10.73 -2.30 -3.37
N VAL A 306 11.56 -3.34 -3.56
CA VAL A 306 12.33 -3.53 -4.80
C VAL A 306 11.41 -3.63 -6.02
N LEU A 307 10.36 -4.43 -5.95
CA LEU A 307 9.43 -4.61 -7.06
C LEU A 307 8.58 -3.36 -7.32
N ILE A 308 8.13 -2.67 -6.28
CA ILE A 308 7.40 -1.41 -6.44
C ILE A 308 8.31 -0.36 -7.10
N PHE A 309 9.56 -0.25 -6.64
CA PHE A 309 10.52 0.71 -7.20
C PHE A 309 10.90 0.36 -8.65
N ALA A 310 11.16 -0.91 -8.95
CA ALA A 310 11.41 -1.37 -10.32
C ALA A 310 10.21 -1.06 -11.23
N GLY A 311 8.99 -1.33 -10.77
CA GLY A 311 7.78 -0.99 -11.50
C GLY A 311 7.64 0.52 -11.75
N PHE A 312 7.98 1.35 -10.77
CA PHE A 312 8.02 2.80 -10.93
C PHE A 312 9.04 3.24 -11.99
N LEU A 313 10.27 2.72 -11.96
CA LEU A 313 11.30 3.02 -12.96
C LEU A 313 10.88 2.60 -14.38
N VAL A 314 10.25 1.43 -14.53
CA VAL A 314 9.73 0.94 -15.83
C VAL A 314 8.58 1.83 -16.32
N SER A 315 7.72 2.32 -15.43
CA SER A 315 6.66 3.26 -15.81
C SER A 315 7.20 4.59 -16.33
N GLU A 316 8.46 4.90 -16.03
CA GLU A 316 9.11 6.17 -16.32
C GLU A 316 9.99 6.19 -17.56
N GLU A 317 10.16 5.08 -18.28
CA GLU A 317 11.05 4.98 -19.45
C GLU A 317 10.80 6.08 -20.51
N VAL A 318 11.45 7.25 -20.34
CA VAL A 318 12.71 7.70 -20.95
C VAL A 318 13.27 8.76 -19.98
N PHE A 319 14.41 8.52 -19.33
CA PHE A 319 15.09 9.54 -18.52
C PHE A 319 15.25 10.85 -19.32
N ARG A 320 14.50 11.88 -18.92
CA ARG A 320 14.76 13.28 -19.27
C ARG A 320 14.95 14.03 -17.95
N ASN A 321 16.19 14.02 -17.48
CA ASN A 321 16.74 14.90 -16.45
C ASN A 321 16.32 14.62 -15.00
N LEU A 322 17.12 13.83 -14.30
CA LEU A 322 17.19 13.86 -12.84
C LEU A 322 17.86 15.16 -12.38
N ARG A 323 17.09 16.05 -11.75
CA ARG A 323 17.59 17.30 -11.18
C ARG A 323 17.18 17.41 -9.71
N LEU A 324 17.93 16.74 -8.84
CA LEU A 324 17.84 16.94 -7.39
C LEU A 324 18.56 18.24 -7.01
N GLY A 325 17.99 19.41 -7.35
CA GLY A 325 18.57 20.74 -7.10
C GLY A 325 19.86 21.07 -7.86
N VAL A 326 20.58 20.04 -8.32
CA VAL A 326 21.74 20.06 -9.20
C VAL A 326 21.57 18.87 -10.16
N THR A 327 22.00 18.99 -11.40
CA THR A 327 21.93 17.87 -12.36
C THR A 327 22.97 16.83 -11.95
N LEU A 328 22.57 15.80 -11.21
CA LEU A 328 23.47 14.74 -10.73
C LEU A 328 23.87 13.75 -11.83
N TRP A 329 23.02 13.57 -12.84
CA TRP A 329 23.28 12.66 -13.94
C TRP A 329 22.55 13.10 -15.21
N SER A 330 23.34 13.27 -16.28
CA SER A 330 22.87 13.53 -17.64
C SER A 330 23.66 12.61 -18.56
N ARG A 331 23.00 11.63 -19.19
CA ARG A 331 23.64 10.85 -20.25
C ARG A 331 23.58 11.65 -21.55
N SER A 332 24.73 12.12 -22.02
CA SER A 332 24.85 12.88 -23.27
C SER A 332 24.54 12.01 -24.49
N GLY A 333 23.66 12.52 -25.36
CA GLY A 333 23.74 12.33 -26.81
C GLY A 333 23.18 11.04 -27.41
N ALA A 334 21.93 11.09 -27.86
CA ALA A 334 21.56 10.50 -29.15
C ALA A 334 21.09 11.65 -30.05
N LYS A 335 21.89 11.98 -31.06
CA LYS A 335 21.51 12.95 -32.11
C LYS A 335 20.23 12.45 -32.80
N PRO A 336 19.30 13.33 -33.21
CA PRO A 336 18.28 12.95 -34.18
C PRO A 336 18.98 12.54 -35.48
N ALA A 337 18.61 11.40 -36.04
CA ALA A 337 18.93 11.11 -37.43
C ALA A 337 18.16 12.11 -38.30
N GLU A 338 18.89 13.02 -38.92
CA GLU A 338 18.41 13.72 -40.11
C GLU A 338 18.45 12.73 -41.28
N GLY A 339 17.32 12.62 -41.99
CA GLY A 339 17.09 11.72 -43.11
C GLY A 339 15.61 11.71 -43.46
#